data_AF-A0A1I5DSN1-F1
#
_entry.id   AF-A0A1I5DSN1-F1
#
_cell.length_a   1.000
_cell.length_b   1.000
_cell.length_c   1.000
_cell.angle_alpha   90.00
_cell.angle_beta   90.00
_cell.angle_gamma   90.00
#
_symmetry.space_group_name_H-M   'P 1'
#
loop_
_entity.id
_entity.type
_entity.pdbx_description
1 polymer ?
#
loop_
_entity_poly.entity_id
_entity_poly.type
_entity_poly.pdbx_seq_one_letter_code
_entity_poly.pdbx_strand_id
1 'polypeptide(L)'
;MSAFFGDDLFQNYPAFVGFYAVIKLILVFLFFRASNQDLHSVSYARKSAYVILLGTGISAFSIFMETPLREIILVSGILIEMLGIYLVSTRNLEKPKPVHREHMVERIGLLSIILLGESIISLTGTLRNVNWDILSIVAAVTGFIMIGLIWWIYYDSFPINERIKSMTNGFPMLYSHLFLAMGFVIMANVIRHAILNDLNMNEFRILAITGMSFFYIGKQTVYIVFIPPFRKRMIINTLLCIFITIASTFLPKMEYTLVGITIGMLFYTFANFKFILTKDVSEYVSKE
;
A
#
# COMPACT_ATOMS: atom_id res chain seq x y z
N MET A 1 6.83 -10.76 4.48
CA MET A 1 5.64 -11.54 4.89
C MET A 1 4.87 -12.20 3.74
N SER A 2 5.28 -12.14 2.47
CA SER A 2 4.64 -12.95 1.39
C SER A 2 5.52 -14.12 0.94
N ALA A 3 6.84 -13.99 1.05
CA ALA A 3 7.79 -15.07 0.74
C ALA A 3 7.84 -16.16 1.82
N PHE A 4 7.58 -15.79 3.08
CA PHE A 4 7.64 -16.71 4.23
C PHE A 4 6.30 -17.37 4.60
N PHE A 5 5.18 -16.87 4.06
CA PHE A 5 3.83 -17.33 4.44
C PHE A 5 3.04 -17.92 3.26
N GLY A 6 3.73 -18.34 2.19
CA GLY A 6 3.12 -18.98 1.01
C GLY A 6 2.14 -20.07 1.41
N ASP A 7 0.91 -19.99 0.89
CA ASP A 7 -0.24 -20.89 1.06
C ASP A 7 -0.71 -21.21 2.51
N ASP A 8 0.08 -20.86 3.53
CA ASP A 8 -0.09 -21.22 4.94
C ASP A 8 -0.66 -20.09 5.81
N LEU A 9 -0.75 -18.86 5.30
CA LEU A 9 -1.25 -17.70 6.08
C LEU A 9 -2.67 -17.95 6.63
N PHE A 10 -3.49 -18.69 5.87
CA PHE A 10 -4.84 -19.10 6.27
C PHE A 10 -4.91 -20.52 6.86
N GLN A 11 -3.87 -21.35 6.72
CA GLN A 11 -3.84 -22.65 7.41
C GLN A 11 -3.88 -22.46 8.93
N ASN A 12 -3.18 -21.44 9.44
CA ASN A 12 -3.23 -21.03 10.84
C ASN A 12 -3.83 -19.63 11.01
N TYR A 13 -5.04 -19.43 10.49
CA TYR A 13 -5.79 -18.18 10.67
C TYR A 13 -5.82 -17.63 12.11
N PRO A 14 -6.03 -18.47 13.17
CA PRO A 14 -6.00 -17.98 14.54
C PRO A 14 -4.64 -17.40 14.96
N ALA A 15 -3.53 -17.96 14.45
CA ALA A 15 -2.19 -17.46 14.74
C ALA A 15 -1.97 -16.08 14.09
N PHE A 16 -2.42 -15.90 12.84
CA PHE A 16 -2.38 -14.60 12.16
C PHE A 16 -3.14 -13.53 12.95
N VAL A 17 -4.40 -13.83 13.33
CA VAL A 17 -5.22 -12.89 14.12
C VAL A 17 -4.62 -12.64 15.50
N GLY A 18 -4.02 -13.67 16.13
CA GLY A 18 -3.29 -13.56 17.39
C GLY A 18 -2.12 -12.59 17.31
N PHE A 19 -1.23 -12.74 16.32
CA PHE A 19 -0.10 -11.82 16.11
C PHE A 19 -0.57 -10.39 15.82
N TYR A 20 -1.59 -10.24 14.97
CA TYR A 20 -2.22 -8.96 14.71
C TYR A 20 -2.73 -8.31 16.01
N ALA A 21 -3.47 -9.07 16.83
CA ALA A 21 -4.01 -8.59 18.09
C ALA A 21 -2.91 -8.20 19.08
N VAL A 22 -1.81 -8.96 19.18
CA VAL A 22 -0.67 -8.62 20.05
C VAL A 22 -0.05 -7.28 19.66
N ILE A 23 0.23 -7.06 18.38
CA ILE A 23 0.77 -5.78 17.88
C ILE A 23 -0.18 -4.63 18.23
N LYS A 24 -1.49 -4.83 18.05
CA LYS A 24 -2.50 -3.83 18.40
C LYS A 24 -2.59 -3.58 19.90
N LEU A 25 -2.51 -4.60 20.74
CA LEU A 25 -2.52 -4.45 22.20
C LEU A 25 -1.29 -3.69 22.70
N ILE A 26 -0.13 -3.88 22.08
CA ILE A 26 1.05 -3.04 22.34
C ILE A 26 0.75 -1.58 22.00
N LEU A 27 0.13 -1.30 20.86
CA LEU A 27 -0.28 0.08 20.50
C LEU A 27 -1.28 0.65 21.51
N VAL A 28 -2.31 -0.11 21.90
CA VAL A 28 -3.29 0.29 22.92
C VAL A 28 -2.58 0.64 24.23
N PHE A 29 -1.65 -0.22 24.68
CA PHE A 29 -0.84 0.03 25.88
C PHE A 29 -0.02 1.32 25.76
N LEU A 30 0.63 1.55 24.62
CA LEU A 30 1.40 2.78 24.39
C LEU A 30 0.52 4.03 24.40
N PHE A 31 -0.69 3.98 23.83
CA PHE A 31 -1.63 5.11 23.88
C PHE A 31 -2.16 5.37 25.29
N PHE A 32 -2.44 4.32 26.08
CA PHE A 32 -2.81 4.49 27.49
C PHE A 32 -1.65 5.05 28.33
N ARG A 33 -0.43 4.56 28.11
CA ARG A 33 0.76 5.09 28.77
C ARG A 33 0.96 6.57 28.42
N ALA A 34 0.78 6.94 27.15
CA ALA A 34 0.84 8.34 26.72
C ALA A 34 -0.25 9.20 27.35
N SER A 35 -1.47 8.67 27.55
CA SER A 35 -2.54 9.39 28.24
C SER A 35 -2.26 9.61 29.73
N ASN A 36 -1.48 8.74 30.37
CA ASN A 36 -1.13 8.85 31.79
C ASN A 36 0.07 9.76 32.06
N GLN A 37 0.76 10.25 31.02
CA GLN A 37 1.94 11.11 31.14
C GLN A 37 1.62 12.61 31.04
N ASP A 38 0.36 13.01 31.15
CA ASP A 38 -0.14 14.41 31.07
C ASP A 38 0.45 15.22 29.88
N LEU A 39 0.67 14.53 28.76
CA LEU A 39 1.04 15.18 27.51
C LEU A 39 -0.19 15.94 26.98
N HIS A 40 0.00 17.19 26.53
CA HIS A 40 -1.00 17.91 25.72
C HIS A 40 -1.56 16.94 24.66
N SER A 41 -2.84 16.52 24.78
CA SER A 41 -3.57 15.49 24.00
C SER A 41 -4.02 14.22 24.76
N VAL A 42 -4.22 14.26 26.09
CA VAL A 42 -4.72 13.11 26.89
C VAL A 42 -6.05 12.56 26.34
N SER A 43 -6.99 13.44 25.96
CA SER A 43 -8.30 13.05 25.45
C SER A 43 -8.20 12.32 24.12
N TYR A 44 -7.30 12.78 23.24
CA TYR A 44 -7.01 12.13 21.97
C TYR A 44 -6.37 10.76 22.17
N ALA A 45 -5.35 10.66 23.03
CA ALA A 45 -4.63 9.42 23.27
C ALA A 45 -5.55 8.33 23.83
N ARG A 46 -6.37 8.68 24.83
CA ARG A 46 -7.30 7.74 25.46
C ARG A 46 -8.42 7.29 24.53
N LYS A 47 -9.03 8.22 23.76
CA LYS A 47 -10.06 7.86 22.76
C LYS A 47 -9.49 6.98 21.66
N SER A 48 -8.27 7.27 21.19
CA SER A 48 -7.57 6.43 20.20
C SER A 48 -7.31 5.03 20.74
N ALA A 49 -6.88 4.89 22.00
CA ALA A 49 -6.70 3.59 22.65
C ALA A 49 -7.99 2.75 22.65
N TYR A 50 -9.12 3.35 23.03
CA TYR A 50 -10.41 2.66 23.04
C TYR A 50 -10.88 2.27 21.64
N VAL A 51 -10.70 3.13 20.64
CA VAL A 51 -11.04 2.81 19.25
C VAL A 51 -10.21 1.64 18.73
N ILE A 52 -8.89 1.65 18.98
CA ILE A 52 -8.00 0.55 18.59
C ILE A 52 -8.41 -0.74 19.30
N LEU A 53 -8.72 -0.67 20.59
CA LEU A 53 -9.17 -1.83 21.35
C LEU A 53 -10.48 -2.40 20.82
N LEU A 54 -11.47 -1.55 20.49
CA LEU A 54 -12.74 -1.97 19.91
C LEU A 54 -12.55 -2.61 18.54
N GLY A 55 -11.80 -1.96 17.64
CA GLY A 55 -11.52 -2.51 16.31
C GLY A 55 -10.76 -3.84 16.37
N THR A 56 -9.77 -3.93 17.27
CA THR A 56 -9.03 -5.18 17.52
C THR A 56 -9.92 -6.27 18.10
N GLY A 57 -10.84 -5.92 19.01
CA GLY A 57 -11.81 -6.88 19.57
C GLY A 57 -12.76 -7.45 18.52
N ILE A 58 -13.28 -6.60 17.63
CA ILE A 58 -14.10 -7.03 16.48
C ILE A 58 -13.28 -7.91 15.55
N SER A 59 -12.06 -7.50 15.21
CA SER A 59 -11.15 -8.30 14.38
C SER A 59 -10.78 -9.63 15.02
N ALA A 60 -10.58 -9.69 16.33
CA ALA A 60 -10.25 -10.93 17.05
C ALA A 60 -11.45 -11.89 17.12
N PHE A 61 -12.67 -11.36 17.13
CA PHE A 61 -13.89 -12.16 17.11
C PHE A 61 -14.06 -12.97 15.82
N SER A 62 -13.35 -12.63 14.75
CA SER A 62 -13.36 -13.39 13.50
C SER A 62 -12.85 -14.83 13.64
N ILE A 63 -12.06 -15.14 14.68
CA ILE A 63 -11.51 -16.49 14.93
C ILE A 63 -12.65 -17.51 15.15
N PHE A 64 -13.77 -17.08 15.73
CA PHE A 64 -14.90 -17.95 16.06
C PHE A 64 -15.87 -18.15 14.90
N MET A 65 -15.59 -17.58 13.73
CA MET A 65 -16.49 -17.54 12.60
C MET A 65 -15.98 -18.39 11.44
N GLU A 66 -16.90 -18.92 10.64
CA GLU A 66 -16.59 -19.69 9.44
C GLU A 66 -16.42 -18.75 8.22
N THR A 67 -15.72 -19.23 7.18
CA THR A 67 -15.64 -18.50 5.89
C THR A 67 -17.02 -18.51 5.22
N PRO A 68 -17.51 -17.38 4.67
CA PRO A 68 -16.81 -16.12 4.39
C PRO A 68 -16.91 -15.05 5.51
N LEU A 69 -17.75 -15.26 6.53
CA LEU A 69 -18.01 -14.27 7.58
C LEU A 69 -16.74 -13.90 8.36
N ARG A 70 -15.86 -14.86 8.56
CA ARG A 70 -14.52 -14.68 9.15
C ARG A 70 -13.72 -13.52 8.54
N GLU A 71 -13.59 -13.49 7.22
CA GLU A 71 -12.81 -12.47 6.52
C GLU A 71 -13.50 -11.11 6.57
N ILE A 72 -14.84 -11.12 6.43
CA ILE A 72 -15.66 -9.91 6.48
C ILE A 72 -15.53 -9.24 7.86
N ILE A 73 -15.62 -10.02 8.94
CA ILE A 73 -15.51 -9.50 10.31
C ILE A 73 -14.12 -8.92 10.58
N LEU A 74 -13.06 -9.63 10.18
CA LEU A 74 -11.68 -9.15 10.31
C LEU A 74 -11.49 -7.80 9.60
N VAL A 75 -11.91 -7.70 8.34
CA VAL A 75 -11.78 -6.46 7.56
C VAL A 75 -12.65 -5.36 8.14
N SER A 76 -13.86 -5.68 8.61
CA SER A 76 -14.77 -4.70 9.22
C SER A 76 -14.18 -4.10 10.50
N GLY A 77 -13.51 -4.90 11.34
CA GLY A 77 -12.85 -4.42 12.56
C GLY A 77 -11.71 -3.45 12.25
N ILE A 78 -10.91 -3.76 11.23
CA ILE A 78 -9.85 -2.86 10.72
C ILE A 78 -10.46 -1.54 10.20
N LEU A 79 -11.53 -1.61 9.42
CA LEU A 79 -12.19 -0.42 8.87
C LEU A 79 -12.82 0.46 9.96
N ILE A 80 -13.48 -0.15 10.95
CA ILE A 80 -14.06 0.55 12.09
C ILE A 80 -12.97 1.25 12.89
N GLU A 81 -11.82 0.60 13.10
CA GLU A 81 -10.66 1.22 13.75
C GLU A 81 -10.18 2.45 12.96
N MET A 82 -9.94 2.30 11.67
CA MET A 82 -9.44 3.37 10.80
C MET A 82 -10.40 4.58 10.80
N LEU A 83 -11.70 4.32 10.61
CA LEU A 83 -12.73 5.36 10.65
C LEU A 83 -12.83 6.00 12.03
N GLY A 84 -12.75 5.21 13.10
CA GLY A 84 -12.78 5.71 14.47
C GLY A 84 -11.61 6.64 14.78
N ILE A 85 -10.38 6.30 14.36
CA ILE A 85 -9.20 7.16 14.57
C ILE A 85 -9.35 8.47 13.78
N TYR A 86 -9.85 8.39 12.54
CA TYR A 86 -10.13 9.57 11.73
C TYR A 86 -11.16 10.50 12.40
N LEU A 87 -12.25 9.94 12.94
CA LEU A 87 -13.28 10.70 13.65
C LEU A 87 -12.75 11.31 14.95
N VAL A 88 -11.95 10.56 15.72
CA VAL A 88 -11.31 11.04 16.96
C VAL A 88 -10.37 12.20 16.65
N SER A 89 -9.61 12.13 15.56
CA SER A 89 -8.69 13.21 15.19
C SER A 89 -9.38 14.46 14.66
N THR A 90 -10.52 14.33 13.99
CA THR A 90 -11.24 15.48 13.41
C THR A 90 -12.14 16.20 14.41
N ARG A 91 -12.66 15.48 15.41
CA ARG A 91 -13.61 16.01 16.40
C ARG A 91 -12.97 16.50 17.70
N ASN A 92 -11.73 16.12 18.01
CA ASN A 92 -11.08 16.60 19.23
C ASN A 92 -10.54 18.02 19.06
N LEU A 93 -10.86 18.88 20.03
CA LEU A 93 -10.41 20.27 20.12
C LEU A 93 -8.91 20.38 20.42
N GLU A 94 -8.36 19.39 21.15
CA GLU A 94 -6.93 19.17 21.32
C GLU A 94 -6.35 18.67 19.99
N LYS A 95 -6.00 19.60 19.10
CA LYS A 95 -5.36 19.25 17.84
C LYS A 95 -4.04 18.53 18.16
N PRO A 96 -3.79 17.34 17.58
CA PRO A 96 -2.48 16.72 17.72
C PRO A 96 -1.41 17.70 17.23
N LYS A 97 -0.22 17.66 17.84
CA LYS A 97 0.92 18.46 17.38
C LYS A 97 1.08 18.29 15.86
N PRO A 98 1.41 19.38 15.13
CA PRO A 98 1.64 19.29 13.70
C PRO A 98 2.64 18.17 13.42
N VAL A 99 2.26 17.25 12.53
CA VAL A 99 3.07 16.08 12.22
C VAL A 99 4.41 16.56 11.67
N HIS A 100 5.51 16.06 12.25
CA HIS A 100 6.84 16.21 11.65
C HIS A 100 6.85 15.45 10.33
N ARG A 101 6.64 16.19 9.24
CA ARG A 101 6.39 15.66 7.89
C ARG A 101 7.53 14.77 7.44
N GLU A 102 8.75 15.28 7.55
CA GLU A 102 10.00 14.59 7.20
C GLU A 102 10.07 13.21 7.88
N HIS A 103 10.00 13.14 9.20
CA HIS A 103 10.04 11.85 9.91
C HIS A 103 8.89 10.90 9.57
N MET A 104 7.70 11.42 9.26
CA MET A 104 6.59 10.57 8.85
C MET A 104 6.84 9.98 7.45
N VAL A 105 7.25 10.81 6.50
CA VAL A 105 7.58 10.38 5.13
C VAL A 105 8.76 9.41 5.16
N GLU A 106 9.80 9.69 5.95
CA GLU A 106 10.95 8.82 6.19
C GLU A 106 10.52 7.42 6.67
N ARG A 107 9.74 7.34 7.76
CA ARG A 107 9.28 6.05 8.32
C ARG A 107 8.44 5.25 7.32
N ILE A 108 7.58 5.95 6.56
CA ILE A 108 6.75 5.32 5.54
C ILE A 108 7.60 4.85 4.35
N GLY A 109 8.61 5.64 3.96
CA GLY A 109 9.59 5.24 2.95
C GLY A 109 10.38 4.00 3.37
N LEU A 110 10.80 3.94 4.64
CA LEU A 110 11.46 2.75 5.19
C LEU A 110 10.53 1.52 5.20
N LEU A 111 9.24 1.69 5.49
CA LEU A 111 8.29 0.59 5.34
C LEU A 111 8.17 0.12 3.88
N SER A 112 8.14 1.07 2.95
CA SER A 112 8.06 0.79 1.51
C SER A 112 9.29 0.04 0.99
N ILE A 113 10.51 0.38 1.41
CA ILE A 113 11.72 -0.37 0.98
C ILE A 113 11.70 -1.80 1.52
N ILE A 114 11.21 -2.02 2.74
CA ILE A 114 11.09 -3.36 3.33
C ILE A 114 10.10 -4.20 2.51
N LEU A 115 8.95 -3.63 2.12
CA LEU A 115 7.96 -4.33 1.28
C LEU A 115 8.51 -4.65 -0.12
N LEU A 116 9.28 -3.75 -0.72
CA LEU A 116 9.94 -3.99 -2.00
C LEU A 116 11.02 -5.08 -1.87
N GLY A 117 11.81 -5.04 -0.80
CA GLY A 117 12.79 -6.10 -0.50
C GLY A 117 12.12 -7.46 -0.32
N GLU A 118 11.00 -7.53 0.39
CA GLU A 118 10.19 -8.74 0.53
C GLU A 118 9.70 -9.26 -0.84
N SER A 119 9.30 -8.35 -1.73
CA SER A 119 8.85 -8.71 -3.08
C SER A 119 9.97 -9.36 -3.90
N ILE A 120 11.20 -8.87 -3.75
CA ILE A 120 12.40 -9.47 -4.37
C ILE A 120 12.70 -10.85 -3.76
N ILE A 121 12.61 -11.01 -2.44
CA ILE A 121 12.81 -12.31 -1.78
C ILE A 121 11.74 -13.32 -2.23
N SER A 122 10.49 -12.88 -2.35
CA SER A 122 9.39 -13.71 -2.86
C SER A 122 9.62 -14.14 -4.30
N LEU A 123 10.07 -13.21 -5.15
CA LEU A 123 10.42 -13.49 -6.54
C LEU A 123 11.54 -14.54 -6.63
N THR A 124 12.65 -14.34 -5.93
CA THR A 124 13.79 -15.29 -5.97
C THR A 124 13.43 -16.65 -5.38
N GLY A 125 12.63 -16.69 -4.31
CA GLY A 125 12.12 -17.93 -3.73
C GLY A 125 11.25 -18.72 -4.72
N THR A 126 10.43 -18.02 -5.51
CA THR A 126 9.56 -18.63 -6.53
C THR A 126 10.38 -19.29 -7.65
N LEU A 127 11.51 -18.71 -8.03
CA LEU A 127 12.38 -19.24 -9.09
C LEU A 127 13.08 -20.56 -8.72
N ARG A 128 13.17 -20.90 -7.43
CA ARG A 128 13.86 -22.11 -6.97
C ARG A 128 13.16 -23.40 -7.40
N ASN A 129 11.84 -23.38 -7.49
CA ASN A 129 11.00 -24.55 -7.69
C ASN A 129 10.32 -24.57 -9.07
N VAL A 130 10.69 -23.66 -9.97
CA VAL A 130 10.06 -23.54 -11.29
C VAL A 130 10.85 -24.30 -12.36
N ASN A 131 10.12 -24.88 -13.32
CA ASN A 131 10.75 -25.40 -14.53
C ASN A 131 11.21 -24.23 -15.40
N TRP A 132 12.48 -24.22 -15.79
CA TRP A 132 13.07 -23.16 -16.60
C TRP A 132 12.61 -23.26 -18.07
N ASP A 133 11.39 -22.80 -18.34
CA ASP A 133 10.90 -22.53 -19.69
C ASP A 133 11.09 -21.04 -20.06
N ILE A 134 11.07 -20.75 -21.36
CA ILE A 134 11.18 -19.39 -21.92
C ILE A 134 10.14 -18.46 -21.31
N LEU A 135 8.90 -18.94 -21.11
CA LEU A 135 7.82 -18.12 -20.55
C LEU A 135 8.08 -17.74 -19.08
N SER A 136 8.54 -18.68 -18.27
CA SER A 136 8.89 -18.41 -16.86
C SER A 136 10.06 -17.43 -16.75
N ILE A 137 11.05 -17.52 -17.65
CA ILE A 137 12.16 -16.55 -17.73
C ILE A 137 11.63 -15.15 -18.07
N VAL A 138 10.74 -15.04 -19.07
CA VAL A 138 10.14 -13.76 -19.45
C VAL A 138 9.34 -13.18 -18.29
N ALA A 139 8.53 -13.99 -17.59
CA ALA A 139 7.76 -13.56 -16.43
C ALA A 139 8.67 -13.08 -15.28
N ALA A 140 9.76 -13.78 -15.01
CA ALA A 140 10.73 -13.43 -13.98
C ALA A 140 11.44 -12.10 -14.27
N VAL A 141 11.96 -11.94 -15.48
CA VAL A 141 12.64 -10.71 -15.91
C VAL A 141 11.67 -9.53 -15.90
N THR A 142 10.47 -9.74 -16.43
CA THR A 142 9.42 -8.72 -16.46
C THR A 142 8.99 -8.33 -15.04
N GLY A 143 8.82 -9.30 -14.14
CA GLY A 143 8.51 -9.07 -12.74
C GLY A 143 9.60 -8.29 -12.01
N PHE A 144 10.87 -8.61 -12.26
CA PHE A 144 11.99 -7.86 -11.71
C PHE A 144 12.00 -6.39 -12.20
N ILE A 145 11.80 -6.18 -13.50
CA ILE A 145 11.67 -4.84 -14.09
C ILE A 145 10.49 -4.10 -13.46
N MET A 146 9.34 -4.75 -13.29
CA MET A 146 8.16 -4.17 -12.64
C MET A 146 8.47 -3.69 -11.22
N ILE A 147 9.12 -4.52 -10.39
CA ILE A 147 9.54 -4.13 -9.03
C ILE A 147 10.48 -2.91 -9.09
N GLY A 148 11.43 -2.90 -10.02
CA GLY A 148 12.35 -1.78 -10.24
C GLY A 148 11.63 -0.49 -10.67
N LEU A 149 10.64 -0.58 -11.56
CA LEU A 149 9.82 0.56 -11.98
C LEU A 149 8.97 1.10 -10.84
N ILE A 150 8.37 0.21 -10.04
CA ILE A 150 7.62 0.58 -8.83
C ILE A 150 8.52 1.32 -7.84
N TRP A 151 9.72 0.79 -7.57
CA TRP A 151 10.71 1.43 -6.72
C TRP A 151 11.08 2.82 -7.26
N TRP A 152 11.41 2.90 -8.55
CA TRP A 152 11.83 4.14 -9.20
C TRP A 152 10.78 5.23 -9.07
N ILE A 153 9.54 4.94 -9.47
CA ILE A 153 8.48 5.95 -9.51
C ILE A 153 8.01 6.37 -8.12
N TYR A 154 8.19 5.50 -7.11
CA TYR A 154 7.90 5.80 -5.71
C TYR A 154 8.95 6.74 -5.12
N TYR A 155 10.24 6.41 -5.25
CA TYR A 155 11.32 7.21 -4.67
C TYR A 155 11.59 8.52 -5.41
N ASP A 156 11.30 8.59 -6.72
CA ASP A 156 11.30 9.86 -7.46
C ASP A 156 10.31 10.88 -6.86
N SER A 157 9.19 10.38 -6.33
CA SER A 157 8.16 11.20 -5.68
C SER A 157 8.50 11.60 -4.24
N PHE A 158 9.50 10.96 -3.63
CA PHE A 158 9.79 11.05 -2.20
C PHE A 158 10.25 12.45 -1.74
N PRO A 159 11.21 13.12 -2.41
CA PRO A 159 11.66 14.46 -2.00
C PRO A 159 10.58 15.54 -2.09
N ILE A 160 9.61 15.35 -3.00
CA ILE A 160 8.48 16.26 -3.12
C ILE A 160 7.56 16.09 -1.90
N ASN A 161 7.29 14.85 -1.50
CA ASN A 161 6.40 14.52 -0.39
C ASN A 161 6.90 15.02 0.97
N GLU A 162 8.21 14.96 1.22
CA GLU A 162 8.82 15.47 2.47
C GLU A 162 8.58 16.97 2.67
N ARG A 163 8.59 17.72 1.56
CA ARG A 163 8.61 19.18 1.56
C ARG A 163 7.24 19.83 1.33
N ILE A 164 6.15 19.06 1.30
CA ILE A 164 4.80 19.60 1.08
C ILE A 164 4.40 20.58 2.20
N LYS A 165 4.22 21.86 1.87
CA LYS A 165 3.89 22.93 2.85
C LYS A 165 2.49 22.79 3.45
N SER A 166 1.54 22.29 2.67
CA SER A 166 0.11 22.22 3.01
C SER A 166 -0.27 21.00 3.85
N MET A 167 0.65 20.07 4.11
CA MET A 167 0.38 18.84 4.85
C MET A 167 0.30 19.09 6.36
N THR A 168 -0.85 19.54 6.85
CA THR A 168 -1.10 19.79 8.28
C THR A 168 -1.51 18.52 9.03
N ASN A 169 -2.23 17.62 8.34
CA ASN A 169 -2.71 16.35 8.86
C ASN A 169 -1.97 15.19 8.17
N GLY A 170 -1.47 14.22 8.94
CA GLY A 170 -0.78 13.04 8.39
C GLY A 170 -1.69 11.98 7.76
N PHE A 171 -3.01 12.06 7.98
CA PHE A 171 -3.97 11.04 7.51
C PHE A 171 -3.98 10.83 6.00
N PRO A 172 -4.03 11.87 5.14
CA PRO A 172 -4.01 11.64 3.69
C PRO A 172 -2.76 10.90 3.24
N MET A 173 -1.62 11.16 3.87
CA MET A 173 -0.36 10.44 3.61
C MET A 173 -0.44 8.99 4.07
N LEU A 174 -0.90 8.74 5.30
CA LEU A 174 -1.01 7.40 5.88
C LEU A 174 -1.95 6.50 5.08
N TYR A 175 -3.15 7.00 4.73
CA TYR A 175 -4.13 6.21 3.97
C TYR A 175 -3.71 5.99 2.52
N SER A 176 -3.10 7.00 1.88
CA SER A 176 -2.49 6.85 0.56
C SER A 176 -1.45 5.73 0.55
N HIS A 177 -0.58 5.70 1.55
CA HIS A 177 0.47 4.68 1.63
C HIS A 177 -0.05 3.30 2.02
N LEU A 178 -1.19 3.22 2.71
CA LEU A 178 -1.86 1.94 2.92
C LEU A 178 -2.29 1.32 1.58
N PHE A 179 -2.95 2.07 0.70
CA PHE A 179 -3.32 1.59 -0.63
C PHE A 179 -2.09 1.25 -1.46
N LEU A 180 -1.04 2.06 -1.37
CA LEU A 180 0.21 1.82 -2.07
C LEU A 180 0.88 0.51 -1.61
N ALA A 181 0.93 0.28 -0.30
CA ALA A 181 1.45 -0.96 0.29
C ALA A 181 0.61 -2.19 -0.10
N MET A 182 -0.72 -2.07 -0.11
CA MET A 182 -1.59 -3.15 -0.63
C MET A 182 -1.29 -3.41 -2.11
N GLY A 183 -1.13 -2.36 -2.92
CA GLY A 183 -0.73 -2.47 -4.31
C GLY A 183 0.59 -3.22 -4.49
N PHE A 184 1.61 -2.93 -3.67
CA PHE A 184 2.89 -3.63 -3.70
C PHE A 184 2.74 -5.13 -3.44
N VAL A 185 2.06 -5.49 -2.35
CA VAL A 185 1.88 -6.90 -1.96
C VAL A 185 1.09 -7.66 -3.03
N ILE A 186 0.01 -7.06 -3.55
CA ILE A 186 -0.79 -7.69 -4.60
C ILE A 186 0.03 -7.84 -5.89
N MET A 187 0.77 -6.80 -6.31
CA MET A 187 1.62 -6.89 -7.51
C MET A 187 2.75 -7.90 -7.35
N ALA A 188 3.33 -8.05 -6.15
CA ALA A 188 4.29 -9.12 -5.87
C ALA A 188 3.67 -10.51 -6.07
N ASN A 189 2.41 -10.71 -5.64
CA ASN A 189 1.68 -11.95 -5.88
C ASN A 189 1.34 -12.14 -7.38
N VAL A 190 0.97 -11.08 -8.10
CA VAL A 190 0.76 -11.15 -9.57
C VAL A 190 2.04 -11.65 -10.26
N ILE A 191 3.20 -11.14 -9.88
CA ILE A 191 4.49 -11.59 -10.42
C ILE A 191 4.74 -13.07 -10.08
N ARG A 192 4.53 -13.47 -8.82
CA ARG A 192 4.68 -14.88 -8.38
C ARG A 192 3.81 -15.82 -9.20
N HIS A 193 2.51 -15.53 -9.30
CA HIS A 193 1.55 -16.38 -10.00
C HIS A 193 1.75 -16.35 -11.53
N ALA A 194 2.31 -15.29 -12.10
CA ALA A 194 2.72 -15.28 -13.50
C ALA A 194 3.89 -16.23 -13.78
N ILE A 195 4.78 -16.45 -12.81
CA ILE A 195 5.92 -17.37 -12.94
C ILE A 195 5.50 -18.82 -12.70
N LEU A 196 4.67 -19.05 -11.68
CA LEU A 196 4.16 -20.39 -11.34
C LEU A 196 3.08 -20.89 -12.31
N ASN A 197 2.37 -19.97 -12.97
CA ASN A 197 1.29 -20.28 -13.90
C ASN A 197 0.21 -21.19 -13.28
N ASP A 198 -0.15 -20.91 -12.03
CA ASP A 198 -0.98 -21.74 -11.14
C ASP A 198 -2.39 -21.19 -10.90
N LEU A 199 -2.70 -19.98 -11.39
CA LEU A 199 -4.00 -19.35 -11.26
C LEU A 199 -4.87 -19.51 -12.51
N ASN A 200 -6.19 -19.43 -12.32
CA ASN A 200 -7.09 -19.24 -13.47
C ASN A 200 -6.86 -17.84 -14.08
N MET A 201 -6.99 -17.72 -15.40
CA MET A 201 -6.81 -16.43 -16.08
C MET A 201 -7.71 -15.34 -15.45
N ASN A 202 -8.98 -15.63 -15.18
CA ASN A 202 -9.89 -14.64 -14.59
C ASN A 202 -9.45 -14.17 -13.20
N GLU A 203 -8.93 -15.06 -12.36
CA GLU A 203 -8.39 -14.72 -11.03
C GLU A 203 -7.14 -13.85 -11.16
N PHE A 204 -6.23 -14.23 -12.08
CA PHE A 204 -5.04 -13.45 -12.39
C PHE A 204 -5.39 -12.03 -12.87
N ARG A 205 -6.41 -11.90 -13.73
CA ARG A 205 -6.89 -10.59 -14.23
C ARG A 205 -7.41 -9.71 -13.09
N ILE A 206 -8.23 -10.27 -12.20
CA ILE A 206 -8.77 -9.55 -11.04
C ILE A 206 -7.62 -9.09 -10.12
N LEU A 207 -6.67 -9.98 -9.85
CA LEU A 207 -5.52 -9.68 -9.01
C LEU A 207 -4.66 -8.56 -9.60
N ALA A 208 -4.36 -8.63 -10.90
CA ALA A 208 -3.58 -7.63 -11.62
C ALA A 208 -4.28 -6.26 -11.66
N ILE A 209 -5.58 -6.22 -11.98
CA ILE A 209 -6.35 -4.97 -12.01
C ILE A 209 -6.44 -4.35 -10.62
N THR A 210 -6.75 -5.14 -9.59
CA THR A 210 -6.87 -4.66 -8.22
C THR A 210 -5.52 -4.15 -7.69
N GLY A 211 -4.44 -4.90 -7.88
CA GLY A 211 -3.10 -4.51 -7.44
C GLY A 211 -2.63 -3.21 -8.07
N MET A 212 -2.80 -3.09 -9.39
CA MET A 212 -2.40 -1.89 -10.12
C MET A 212 -3.28 -0.68 -9.79
N SER A 213 -4.58 -0.89 -9.58
CA SER A 213 -5.50 0.16 -9.14
C SER A 213 -5.13 0.70 -7.76
N PHE A 214 -4.84 -0.17 -6.80
CA PHE A 214 -4.43 0.22 -5.45
C PHE A 214 -3.08 0.94 -5.46
N PHE A 215 -2.12 0.46 -6.24
CA PHE A 215 -0.83 1.12 -6.42
C PHE A 215 -1.01 2.56 -6.94
N TYR A 216 -1.78 2.76 -8.01
CA TYR A 216 -1.99 4.09 -8.58
C TYR A 216 -2.82 5.00 -7.68
N ILE A 217 -3.93 4.51 -7.09
CA ILE A 217 -4.74 5.29 -6.14
C ILE A 217 -3.86 5.74 -4.97
N GLY A 218 -3.05 4.82 -4.43
CA GLY A 218 -2.11 5.09 -3.36
C GLY A 218 -1.16 6.21 -3.74
N LYS A 219 -0.39 6.05 -4.82
CA LYS A 219 0.56 7.07 -5.27
C LYS A 219 -0.14 8.42 -5.54
N GLN A 220 -1.31 8.39 -6.16
CA GLN A 220 -1.90 9.58 -6.75
C GLN A 220 -2.60 10.50 -5.75
N THR A 221 -3.11 9.93 -4.65
CA THR A 221 -3.90 10.64 -3.66
C THR A 221 -3.16 11.84 -3.05
N VAL A 222 -1.88 11.68 -2.69
CA VAL A 222 -1.06 12.75 -2.09
C VAL A 222 -0.90 13.94 -3.04
N TYR A 223 -0.58 13.67 -4.30
CA TYR A 223 -0.45 14.71 -5.33
C TYR A 223 -1.75 15.43 -5.61
N ILE A 224 -2.88 14.71 -5.68
CA ILE A 224 -4.18 15.33 -5.91
C ILE A 224 -4.54 16.24 -4.73
N VAL A 225 -4.36 15.78 -3.50
CA VAL A 225 -4.74 16.58 -2.32
C VAL A 225 -3.86 17.81 -2.19
N PHE A 226 -2.54 17.67 -2.28
CA PHE A 226 -1.60 18.71 -1.86
C PHE A 226 -0.98 19.55 -2.99
N ILE A 227 -1.01 19.10 -4.26
CA ILE A 227 -0.38 19.80 -5.39
C ILE A 227 -1.42 20.03 -6.51
N PRO A 228 -2.24 21.09 -6.42
CA PRO A 228 -3.30 21.40 -7.38
C PRO A 228 -2.88 21.42 -8.87
N PRO A 229 -1.71 21.98 -9.25
CA PRO A 229 -1.28 22.00 -10.65
C PRO A 229 -1.13 20.63 -11.30
N PHE A 230 -0.94 19.57 -10.51
CA PHE A 230 -0.74 18.21 -11.01
C PHE A 230 -2.04 17.43 -11.16
N ARG A 231 -3.13 17.85 -10.50
CA ARG A 231 -4.42 17.11 -10.42
C ARG A 231 -4.91 16.57 -11.76
N LYS A 232 -5.14 17.45 -12.74
CA LYS A 232 -5.75 17.06 -14.02
C LYS A 232 -4.90 16.03 -14.78
N ARG A 233 -3.61 16.31 -14.96
CA ARG A 233 -2.72 15.43 -15.73
C ARG A 233 -2.54 14.08 -15.05
N MET A 234 -2.44 14.09 -13.73
CA MET A 234 -2.29 12.89 -12.93
C MET A 234 -3.52 11.99 -12.95
N ILE A 235 -4.73 12.55 -12.90
CA ILE A 235 -5.97 11.79 -13.08
C ILE A 235 -5.99 11.17 -14.48
N ILE A 236 -5.66 11.94 -15.52
CA ILE A 236 -5.57 11.42 -16.89
C ILE A 236 -4.56 10.28 -16.99
N ASN A 237 -3.35 10.46 -16.44
CA ASN A 237 -2.32 9.42 -16.47
C ASN A 237 -2.78 8.15 -15.73
N THR A 238 -3.45 8.30 -14.58
CA THR A 238 -3.99 7.17 -13.81
C THR A 238 -5.05 6.41 -14.59
N LEU A 239 -6.01 7.12 -15.20
CA LEU A 239 -7.04 6.51 -16.03
C LEU A 239 -6.44 5.81 -17.25
N LEU A 240 -5.43 6.42 -17.90
CA LEU A 240 -4.71 5.79 -19.01
C LEU A 240 -3.99 4.52 -18.56
N CYS A 241 -3.36 4.51 -17.37
CA CYS A 241 -2.66 3.32 -16.89
C CYS A 241 -3.61 2.20 -16.50
N ILE A 242 -4.73 2.52 -15.85
CA ILE A 242 -5.78 1.55 -15.54
C ILE A 242 -6.35 0.99 -16.85
N PHE A 243 -6.58 1.84 -17.85
CA PHE A 243 -7.01 1.41 -19.18
C PHE A 243 -6.00 0.47 -19.84
N ILE A 244 -4.71 0.82 -19.84
CA ILE A 244 -3.65 -0.05 -20.39
C ILE A 244 -3.57 -1.38 -19.62
N THR A 245 -3.75 -1.35 -18.30
CA THR A 245 -3.76 -2.55 -17.46
C THR A 245 -4.92 -3.46 -17.87
N ILE A 246 -6.14 -2.91 -17.95
CA ILE A 246 -7.33 -3.65 -18.38
C ILE A 246 -7.18 -4.15 -19.81
N ALA A 247 -6.62 -3.36 -20.73
CA ALA A 247 -6.37 -3.80 -22.10
C ALA A 247 -5.36 -4.97 -22.14
N SER A 248 -4.31 -4.91 -21.32
CA SER A 248 -3.27 -5.94 -21.24
C SER A 248 -3.79 -7.25 -20.64
N THR A 249 -4.85 -7.20 -19.82
CA THR A 249 -5.43 -8.41 -19.22
C THR A 249 -6.18 -9.26 -20.25
N PHE A 250 -6.57 -8.72 -21.40
CA PHE A 250 -7.19 -9.50 -22.49
C PHE A 250 -6.21 -10.40 -23.25
N LEU A 251 -4.90 -10.31 -22.97
CA LEU A 251 -3.91 -11.20 -23.57
C LEU A 251 -4.14 -12.66 -23.13
N PRO A 252 -3.78 -13.64 -24.00
CA PRO A 252 -4.17 -15.04 -23.81
C PRO A 252 -3.36 -15.79 -22.75
N LYS A 253 -2.21 -15.24 -22.32
CA LYS A 253 -1.33 -15.85 -21.30
C LYS A 253 -0.95 -14.85 -20.22
N MET A 254 -0.69 -15.34 -19.01
CA MET A 254 -0.43 -14.51 -17.82
C MET A 254 0.87 -13.72 -17.98
N GLU A 255 1.88 -14.34 -18.58
CA GLU A 255 3.19 -13.73 -18.85
C GLU A 255 3.04 -12.57 -19.82
N TYR A 256 2.19 -12.71 -20.85
CA TYR A 256 1.91 -11.64 -21.79
C TYR A 256 1.14 -10.49 -21.14
N THR A 257 0.17 -10.80 -20.27
CA THR A 257 -0.50 -9.76 -19.46
C THR A 257 0.49 -9.01 -18.58
N LEU A 258 1.39 -9.71 -17.88
CA LEU A 258 2.42 -9.08 -17.05
C LEU A 258 3.36 -8.18 -17.88
N VAL A 259 3.77 -8.62 -19.06
CA VAL A 259 4.57 -7.82 -20.00
C VAL A 259 3.82 -6.56 -20.42
N GLY A 260 2.54 -6.68 -20.82
CA GLY A 260 1.71 -5.55 -21.22
C GLY A 260 1.57 -4.50 -20.11
N ILE A 261 1.30 -4.95 -18.87
CA ILE A 261 1.21 -4.06 -17.70
C ILE A 261 2.56 -3.37 -17.43
N THR A 262 3.67 -4.10 -17.53
CA THR A 262 5.03 -3.55 -17.33
C THR A 262 5.37 -2.49 -18.37
N ILE A 263 5.04 -2.72 -19.64
CA ILE A 263 5.24 -1.73 -20.71
C ILE A 263 4.41 -0.47 -20.43
N GLY A 264 3.15 -0.63 -20.00
CA GLY A 264 2.30 0.49 -19.58
C GLY A 264 2.91 1.29 -18.43
N MET A 265 3.46 0.59 -17.43
CA MET A 265 4.12 1.22 -16.29
C MET A 265 5.42 1.94 -16.67
N LEU A 266 6.18 1.41 -17.62
CA LEU A 266 7.39 2.04 -18.14
C LEU A 266 7.03 3.35 -18.85
N PHE A 267 6.02 3.33 -19.72
CA PHE A 267 5.51 4.53 -20.38
C PHE A 267 5.01 5.57 -19.38
N TYR A 268 4.26 5.15 -18.35
CA TYR A 268 3.82 6.02 -17.27
C TYR A 268 5.01 6.68 -16.56
N THR A 269 6.01 5.89 -16.19
CA THR A 269 7.20 6.36 -15.46
C THR A 269 7.93 7.42 -16.28
N PHE A 270 8.16 7.15 -17.57
CA PHE A 270 8.81 8.09 -18.48
C PHE A 270 8.00 9.39 -18.67
N ALA A 271 6.68 9.27 -18.88
CA ALA A 271 5.80 10.43 -19.03
C ALA A 271 5.70 11.28 -17.75
N ASN A 272 5.74 10.64 -16.58
CA ASN A 272 5.74 11.30 -15.29
C ASN A 272 7.04 12.10 -15.07
N PHE A 273 8.18 11.45 -15.32
CA PHE A 273 9.51 12.05 -15.16
C PHE A 273 9.66 13.31 -16.00
N LYS A 274 9.31 13.24 -17.30
CA LYS A 274 9.36 14.41 -18.20
C LYS A 274 8.47 15.57 -17.73
N PHE A 275 7.32 15.26 -17.14
CA PHE A 275 6.39 16.28 -16.65
C PHE A 275 6.85 16.92 -15.34
N ILE A 276 7.38 16.14 -14.39
CA ILE A 276 7.88 16.66 -13.11
C ILE A 276 9.04 17.63 -13.34
N LEU A 277 9.99 17.27 -14.21
CA LEU A 277 11.15 18.12 -14.53
C LEU A 277 10.81 19.47 -15.16
N THR A 278 9.63 19.60 -15.80
CA THR A 278 9.27 20.79 -16.57
C THR A 278 8.36 21.76 -15.79
N LYS A 279 7.94 21.39 -14.58
CA LYS A 279 6.97 22.15 -13.79
C LYS A 279 7.61 22.73 -12.54
N ASP A 280 7.52 24.05 -12.39
CA ASP A 280 7.87 24.71 -11.14
C ASP A 280 6.80 24.42 -10.07
N VAL A 281 7.23 23.87 -8.95
CA VAL A 281 6.40 23.50 -7.79
C VAL A 281 6.86 24.23 -6.51
N SER A 282 7.80 25.17 -6.62
CA SER A 282 8.45 25.88 -5.50
C SER A 282 7.47 26.61 -4.57
N GLU A 283 6.32 27.02 -5.09
CA GLU A 283 5.24 27.61 -4.29
C GLU A 283 4.68 26.63 -3.25
N TYR A 284 4.53 25.35 -3.61
CA TYR A 284 3.89 24.30 -2.81
C TYR A 284 4.85 23.52 -1.90
N VAL A 285 6.14 23.68 -2.13
CA VAL A 285 7.23 22.88 -1.54
C VAL A 285 8.15 23.80 -0.71
N SER A 286 8.55 23.39 0.50
CA SER A 286 9.54 24.14 1.30
C SER A 286 10.88 24.22 0.56
N LYS A 287 11.59 25.34 0.71
CA LYS A 287 12.97 25.44 0.20
C LYS A 287 13.85 24.48 1.01
N GLU A 288 14.86 23.92 0.34
CA GLU A 288 15.94 23.15 0.98
C GLU A 288 16.67 23.99 2.03
#